data_AF-A0A533BCC1-F1
#
_entry.id   AF-A0A533BCC1-F1
#
_cell.length_a   1.000
_cell.length_b   1.000
_cell.length_c   1.000
_cell.angle_alpha   90.00
_cell.angle_beta   90.00
_cell.angle_gamma   90.00
#
_symmetry.space_group_name_H-M   'P 1'
#
loop_
_entity.id
_entity.type
_entity.pdbx_description
1 polymer ?
#
loop_
_entity_poly.entity_id
_entity_poly.type
_entity_poly.pdbx_seq_one_letter_code
_entity_poly.pdbx_strand_id
1 'polypeptide(L)'
;MDLRGQCLRKILDLPDQGHVLGSRNLRNYLEHFDEKLDAWAADKSGWGLVALDNLGPFGMIKAEGIKYIRCFNTMTYDFVFLDESVNLRELSGALENILPSVTHNKDAALDASRKSPPLQNS
;
A
#
# COMPACT_ATOMS: atom_id res chain seq x y z
N MET A 1 19.39 4.49 -8.10
CA MET A 1 17.98 4.91 -8.05
C MET A 1 17.35 4.57 -9.39
N ASP A 2 16.17 3.94 -9.40
CA ASP A 2 15.47 3.53 -10.62
C ASP A 2 14.91 4.76 -11.37
N LEU A 3 15.44 5.02 -12.56
CA LEU A 3 15.07 6.15 -13.43
C LEU A 3 13.57 6.13 -13.77
N ARG A 4 13.00 4.93 -13.92
CA ARG A 4 11.57 4.73 -14.20
C ARG A 4 10.69 5.31 -13.08
N GLY A 5 11.06 5.07 -11.83
CA GLY A 5 10.30 5.54 -10.67
C GLY A 5 10.29 7.07 -10.54
N GLN A 6 11.39 7.73 -10.89
CA GLN A 6 11.48 9.20 -10.90
C GLN A 6 10.60 9.80 -12.00
N CYS A 7 10.67 9.24 -13.22
CA CYS A 7 9.82 9.70 -14.32
C CYS A 7 8.34 9.51 -14.01
N LEU A 8 7.95 8.37 -13.42
CA LEU A 8 6.56 8.11 -13.08
C LEU A 8 6.03 9.07 -12.02
N ARG A 9 6.83 9.39 -10.99
CA ARG A 9 6.45 10.40 -9.97
C ARG A 9 6.23 11.78 -10.59
N LYS A 10 7.11 12.22 -11.49
CA LYS A 10 6.96 13.50 -12.19
C LYS A 10 5.69 13.57 -13.03
N ILE A 11 5.35 12.49 -13.75
CA ILE A 11 4.14 12.42 -14.57
C ILE A 11 2.87 12.49 -13.71
N LEU A 12 2.93 11.91 -12.50
CA LEU A 12 1.81 11.86 -11.57
C LEU A 12 1.80 13.01 -10.56
N ASP A 13 2.71 13.97 -10.67
CA ASP A 13 2.92 15.09 -9.72
C ASP A 13 3.02 14.64 -8.25
N LEU A 14 3.72 13.52 -8.03
CA LEU A 14 3.91 12.95 -6.70
C LEU A 14 5.24 13.41 -6.07
N PRO A 15 5.28 13.67 -4.76
CA PRO A 15 6.53 14.02 -4.08
C PRO A 15 7.51 12.84 -4.11
N ASP A 16 8.80 13.17 -4.08
CA ASP A 16 9.86 12.14 -4.16
C ASP A 16 9.93 11.24 -2.93
N GLN A 17 9.49 11.71 -1.77
CA GLN A 17 9.52 11.00 -0.48
C GLN A 17 8.25 11.28 0.32
N GLY A 18 7.96 10.38 1.28
CA GLY A 18 6.89 10.59 2.27
C GLY A 18 5.46 10.42 1.75
N HIS A 19 5.27 10.11 0.46
CA HIS A 19 3.94 9.80 -0.06
C HIS A 19 3.47 8.43 0.45
N VAL A 20 2.19 8.31 0.85
CA VAL A 20 1.62 7.06 1.37
C VAL A 20 1.72 5.89 0.39
N LEU A 21 1.55 6.15 -0.92
CA LEU A 21 1.75 5.15 -1.98
C LEU A 21 3.21 4.70 -2.17
N GLY A 22 4.15 5.47 -1.63
CA GLY A 22 5.58 5.13 -1.63
C GLY A 22 6.00 4.21 -0.48
N SER A 23 5.08 3.85 0.43
CA SER A 23 5.38 2.99 1.57
C SER A 23 5.79 1.59 1.10
N ARG A 24 7.08 1.27 1.28
CA ARG A 24 7.61 -0.07 1.00
C ARG A 24 7.07 -1.12 1.96
N ASN A 25 6.78 -0.73 3.19
CA ASN A 25 6.25 -1.64 4.21
C ASN A 25 4.92 -2.21 3.73
N LEU A 26 3.97 -1.35 3.33
CA LEU A 26 2.67 -1.76 2.80
C LEU A 26 2.80 -2.72 1.62
N ARG A 27 3.61 -2.35 0.61
CA ARG A 27 3.85 -3.22 -0.54
C ARG A 27 4.41 -4.58 -0.12
N ASN A 28 5.45 -4.58 0.71
CA ASN A 28 6.10 -5.81 1.15
C ASN A 28 5.16 -6.69 1.98
N TYR A 29 4.20 -6.11 2.71
CA TYR A 29 3.18 -6.87 3.43
C TYR A 29 2.19 -7.55 2.49
N LEU A 30 1.79 -6.89 1.40
CA LEU A 30 0.91 -7.48 0.41
C LEU A 30 1.61 -8.53 -0.45
N GLU A 31 2.88 -8.31 -0.80
CA GLU A 31 3.67 -9.18 -1.67
C GLU A 31 4.14 -10.46 -0.96
N HIS A 32 4.53 -10.35 0.32
CA HIS A 32 5.09 -11.45 1.13
C HIS A 32 4.21 -11.77 2.34
N PHE A 33 2.89 -11.73 2.14
CA PHE A 33 1.92 -11.88 3.22
C PHE A 33 2.11 -13.20 4.00
N ASP A 34 2.10 -14.33 3.28
CA ASP A 34 2.18 -15.66 3.89
C ASP A 34 3.54 -15.89 4.55
N GLU A 35 4.65 -15.53 3.89
CA GLU A 35 6.01 -15.66 4.42
C GLU A 35 6.21 -14.89 5.73
N LYS A 36 5.64 -13.68 5.83
CA LYS A 36 5.71 -12.86 7.03
C LYS A 36 4.85 -13.43 8.16
N LEU A 37 3.68 -13.97 7.83
CA LEU A 37 2.81 -14.62 8.81
C LEU A 37 3.47 -15.89 9.35
N ASP A 38 4.08 -16.70 8.48
CA ASP A 38 4.84 -17.90 8.86
C ASP A 38 6.04 -17.56 9.73
N ALA A 39 6.81 -16.53 9.36
CA ALA A 39 7.95 -16.07 10.16
C ALA A 39 7.51 -15.59 11.55
N TRP A 40 6.42 -14.82 11.63
CA TRP A 40 5.83 -14.38 12.89
C TRP A 40 5.30 -15.56 13.72
N ALA A 41 4.68 -16.56 13.09
CA ALA A 41 4.23 -17.77 13.76
C ALA A 41 5.38 -18.72 14.14
N ALA A 42 6.54 -18.65 13.47
CA ALA A 42 7.73 -19.41 13.85
C ALA A 42 8.45 -18.79 15.06
N ASP A 43 8.38 -17.46 15.20
CA ASP A 43 8.96 -16.74 16.32
C ASP A 43 8.08 -16.87 17.58
N LYS A 44 8.47 -17.79 18.48
CA LYS A 44 7.79 -18.02 19.77
C LYS A 44 8.15 -17.01 20.85
N SER A 45 9.07 -16.08 20.59
CA SER A 45 9.47 -15.09 21.59
C SER A 45 8.38 -14.02 21.72
N GLY A 46 7.69 -13.98 22.87
CA GLY A 46 6.64 -12.99 23.12
C GLY A 46 5.26 -13.36 22.59
N TRP A 47 4.97 -14.66 22.40
CA TRP A 47 3.59 -15.13 22.23
C TRP A 47 2.74 -14.77 23.46
N GLY A 48 1.98 -13.69 23.34
CA GLY A 48 0.98 -13.24 24.30
C GLY A 48 -0.42 -13.41 23.73
N LEU A 49 -1.33 -12.54 24.15
CA LEU A 49 -2.67 -12.51 23.57
C LEU A 49 -2.61 -11.95 22.14
N VAL A 50 -3.31 -12.60 21.21
CA VAL A 50 -3.40 -12.15 19.81
C VAL A 50 -4.82 -11.68 19.54
N ALA A 51 -4.95 -10.44 19.09
CA ALA A 51 -6.18 -9.93 18.51
C ALA A 51 -6.12 -10.20 17.00
N LEU A 52 -6.96 -11.11 16.53
CA LEU A 52 -7.05 -11.50 15.13
C LEU A 52 -8.39 -11.03 14.57
N ASP A 53 -8.38 -10.41 13.39
CA ASP A 53 -9.59 -10.04 12.64
C ASP A 53 -10.55 -9.14 13.43
N ASN A 54 -10.02 -8.32 14.36
CA ASN A 54 -10.82 -7.41 15.17
C ASN A 54 -11.30 -6.21 14.35
N LEU A 55 -12.58 -5.88 14.47
CA LEU A 55 -13.21 -4.72 13.86
C LEU A 55 -13.67 -3.76 14.96
N GLY A 56 -12.97 -2.64 15.13
CA GLY A 56 -13.28 -1.64 16.13
C GLY A 56 -12.04 -0.97 16.74
N PRO A 57 -12.23 -0.04 17.68
CA PRO A 57 -11.13 0.68 18.31
C PRO A 57 -10.11 -0.26 18.97
N PHE A 58 -8.82 0.00 18.71
CA PHE A 58 -7.74 -0.70 19.40
C PHE A 58 -7.80 -0.37 20.90
N GLY A 59 -7.53 -1.37 21.74
CA GLY A 59 -7.63 -1.24 23.20
C GLY A 59 -9.03 -1.46 23.80
N MET A 60 -10.06 -1.83 23.01
CA MET A 60 -11.31 -2.38 23.57
C MET A 60 -11.06 -3.65 24.39
N ILE A 61 -10.13 -4.48 23.93
CA ILE A 61 -9.55 -5.58 24.72
C ILE A 61 -8.25 -5.05 25.32
N LYS A 62 -8.18 -4.99 26.65
CA LYS A 62 -7.00 -4.55 27.39
C LYS A 62 -6.24 -5.77 27.92
N ALA A 63 -5.09 -6.03 27.33
CA ALA A 63 -4.08 -6.91 27.91
C ALA A 63 -2.69 -6.36 27.52
N GLU A 64 -1.72 -6.59 28.38
CA GLU A 64 -0.35 -6.18 28.12
C GLU A 64 0.24 -7.04 26.99
N GLY A 65 0.92 -6.40 26.05
CA GLY A 65 1.59 -7.10 24.94
C GLY A 65 0.67 -7.74 23.90
N ILE A 66 -0.59 -7.27 23.75
CA ILE A 66 -1.46 -7.75 22.66
C ILE A 66 -0.79 -7.51 21.32
N LYS A 67 -0.76 -8.55 20.50
CA LYS A 67 -0.36 -8.50 19.09
C LYS A 67 -1.59 -8.37 18.22
N TYR A 68 -1.57 -7.41 17.28
CA TYR A 68 -2.69 -7.14 16.39
C TYR A 68 -2.40 -7.68 14.99
N ILE A 69 -3.30 -8.52 14.49
CA ILE A 69 -3.18 -9.15 13.18
C ILE A 69 -4.48 -8.96 12.44
N ARG A 70 -4.41 -8.36 11.25
CA ARG A 70 -5.56 -8.07 10.37
C ARG A 70 -6.69 -7.35 11.12
N CYS A 71 -6.33 -6.38 11.96
CA CYS A 71 -7.31 -5.63 12.73
C CYS A 71 -7.63 -4.31 12.01
N PHE A 72 -8.87 -3.84 12.09
CA PHE A 72 -9.29 -2.59 11.50
C PHE A 72 -9.98 -1.69 12.52
N ASN A 73 -9.44 -0.49 12.72
CA ASN A 73 -10.05 0.52 13.56
C ASN A 73 -11.06 1.33 12.76
N THR A 74 -12.35 1.15 13.07
CA THR A 74 -13.45 1.81 12.36
C THR A 74 -13.53 3.32 12.62
N MET A 75 -12.87 3.83 13.66
CA MET A 75 -12.87 5.26 14.00
C MET A 75 -11.75 6.01 13.28
N THR A 76 -10.55 5.42 13.25
CA THR A 76 -9.36 6.06 12.66
C THR A 76 -9.06 5.59 11.23
N TYR A 77 -9.68 4.50 10.79
CA TYR A 77 -9.43 3.84 9.50
C TYR A 77 -8.05 3.18 9.40
N ASP A 78 -7.41 2.93 10.54
CA ASP A 78 -6.15 2.21 10.59
C ASP A 78 -6.39 0.72 10.44
N PHE A 79 -5.75 0.13 9.44
CA PHE A 79 -5.62 -1.31 9.31
C PHE A 79 -4.25 -1.73 9.83
N VAL A 80 -4.23 -2.72 10.71
CA VAL A 80 -3.02 -3.25 11.31
C VAL A 80 -2.76 -4.67 10.84
N PHE A 81 -1.56 -4.91 10.33
CA PHE A 81 -1.06 -6.23 9.98
C PHE A 81 0.30 -6.46 10.65
N LEU A 82 0.37 -7.46 11.53
CA LEU A 82 1.58 -7.79 12.31
C LEU A 82 2.16 -6.55 13.01
N ASP A 83 1.33 -5.87 13.80
CA ASP A 83 1.60 -4.61 14.51
C ASP A 83 1.95 -3.40 13.64
N GLU A 84 2.01 -3.54 12.32
CA GLU A 84 2.24 -2.41 11.42
C GLU A 84 0.93 -1.85 10.89
N SER A 85 0.81 -0.53 10.99
CA SER A 85 -0.43 0.19 10.73
C SER A 85 -0.35 0.95 9.41
N VAL A 86 -1.44 0.89 8.64
CA VAL A 86 -1.67 1.75 7.49
C VAL A 86 -3.04 2.39 7.61
N ASN A 87 -3.11 3.71 7.39
CA ASN A 87 -4.38 4.39 7.33
C ASN A 87 -5.04 4.17 5.94
N LEU A 88 -6.12 3.38 5.90
CA LEU A 88 -6.77 3.03 4.64
C LEU A 88 -7.48 4.22 3.99
N ARG A 89 -7.91 5.21 4.77
CA ARG A 89 -8.56 6.43 4.25
C ARG A 89 -7.55 7.34 3.57
N GLU A 90 -6.37 7.53 4.16
CA GLU A 90 -5.29 8.28 3.51
C GLU A 90 -4.82 7.57 2.24
N LEU A 91 -4.69 6.24 2.29
CA LEU A 91 -4.32 5.43 1.13
C LEU A 91 -5.36 5.54 0.01
N SER A 92 -6.65 5.41 0.32
CA SER A 92 -7.72 5.52 -0.68
C SER A 92 -7.78 6.92 -1.28
N GLY A 93 -7.69 7.96 -0.47
CA GLY A 93 -7.67 9.34 -0.95
C GLY A 93 -6.47 9.61 -1.87
N ALA A 94 -5.29 9.07 -1.52
CA ALA A 94 -4.11 9.18 -2.38
C ALA A 94 -4.29 8.46 -3.73
N LEU A 95 -4.96 7.30 -3.75
CA LEU A 95 -5.29 6.58 -5.00
C LEU A 95 -6.29 7.36 -5.84
N GLU A 96 -7.35 7.89 -5.22
CA GLU A 96 -8.36 8.71 -5.90
C GLU A 96 -7.75 9.97 -6.51
N ASN A 97 -6.79 10.60 -5.83
CA ASN A 97 -6.10 11.79 -6.34
C ASN A 97 -5.28 11.52 -7.61
N ILE A 98 -4.65 10.34 -7.73
CA ILE A 98 -3.83 10.02 -8.90
C ILE A 98 -4.62 9.41 -10.05
N LEU A 99 -5.81 8.86 -9.79
CA LEU A 99 -6.59 8.11 -10.79
C LEU A 99 -6.96 8.95 -12.03
N PRO A 100 -7.36 10.24 -11.92
CA PRO A 100 -7.60 11.09 -13.08
C PRO A 100 -6.36 11.27 -13.95
N SER A 101 -5.21 11.54 -13.32
CA SER A 101 -3.92 11.71 -14.01
C SER A 101 -3.49 10.43 -14.71
N VAL A 102 -3.69 9.27 -14.09
CA VAL A 102 -3.39 7.97 -14.71
C VAL A 102 -4.28 7.73 -15.93
N THR A 103 -5.59 7.95 -15.80
CA THR A 103 -6.55 7.74 -16.89
C THR A 103 -6.25 8.66 -18.07
N HIS A 104 -6.06 9.95 -17.82
CA HIS A 104 -5.73 10.93 -18.86
C HIS A 104 -4.43 10.58 -19.60
N ASN A 105 -3.36 10.26 -18.86
CA ASN A 105 -2.07 9.90 -19.47
C ASN A 105 -2.14 8.58 -20.25
N LYS A 106 -2.96 7.62 -19.80
CA LYS A 106 -3.19 6.36 -20.51
C LYS A 106 -3.90 6.59 -21.84
N ASP A 107 -4.95 7.42 -21.85
CA ASP A 107 -5.70 7.73 -23.07
C ASP A 107 -4.84 8.50 -24.06
N ALA A 108 -4.06 9.48 -23.59
CA ALA A 108 -3.09 10.20 -24.41
C ALA A 108 -2.02 9.27 -25.01
N ALA A 109 -1.51 8.30 -24.25
CA ALA A 109 -0.56 7.31 -24.75
C ALA A 109 -1.17 6.37 -25.79
N LEU A 110 -2.42 5.94 -25.60
CA LEU A 110 -3.16 5.13 -26.57
C LEU A 110 -3.42 5.90 -27.87
N ASP A 111 -3.78 7.18 -27.78
CA ASP A 111 -4.00 8.03 -28.94
C ASP A 111 -2.71 8.35 -29.69
N ALA A 112 -1.59 8.54 -28.98
CA ALA A 112 -0.27 8.68 -29.59
C ALA A 112 0.12 7.40 -30.35
N SER A 113 -0.09 6.22 -29.75
CA SER A 113 0.19 4.93 -30.39
C SER A 113 -0.65 4.67 -31.64
N ARG A 114 -1.87 5.23 -31.72
CA ARG A 114 -2.76 5.12 -32.90
C ARG A 114 -2.37 6.08 -34.03
N LYS A 115 -1.67 7.17 -33.73
CA LYS A 115 -1.25 8.20 -34.70
C LYS A 115 0.15 7.95 -35.28
N SER A 116 0.90 6.98 -34.75
CA SER A 116 2.22 6.61 -35.26
C SER A 116 2.13 5.98 -36.66
N PRO A 117 2.87 6.49 -37.67
CA PRO A 117 2.94 5.87 -38.99
C PRO A 117 3.53 4.45 -38.88
N PRO A 118 3.15 3.51 -39.77
CA PRO A 118 3.80 2.20 -39.83
C PRO A 118 5.30 2.41 -40.08
N LEU A 119 6.12 1.75 -39.27
CA LEU A 119 7.58 1.73 -39.41
C LEU A 119 7.91 1.33 -40.85
N GLN A 120 8.42 2.26 -41.63
CA GLN A 120 8.96 1.97 -42.95
C GLN A 120 10.29 1.24 -42.73
N ASN A 121 10.25 -0.09 -42.84
CA ASN A 121 11.44 -0.92 -42.87
C ASN A 121 12.29 -0.49 -44.08
N SER A 122 13.50 -0.02 -43.79
CA SER A 122 14.54 0.31 -44.78
C SER A 122 15.42 -0.92 -45.03
#